data_AF-A0A3D5M2V6-F1
#
_entry.id   AF-A0A3D5M2V6-F1
#
_cell.length_a   1.000
_cell.length_b   1.000
_cell.length_c   1.000
_cell.angle_alpha   90.00
_cell.angle_beta   90.00
_cell.angle_gamma   90.00
#
_symmetry.space_group_name_H-M   'P 1'
#
loop_
_entity.id
_entity.type
_entity.pdbx_description
1 polymer ?
#
loop_
_entity_poly.entity_id
_entity_poly.type
_entity_poly.pdbx_seq_one_letter_code
_entity_poly.pdbx_strand_id
1 'polypeptide(L)'
;MIRKQIDEFACLDPAQISQVWVLCGTFPTNFRLNSDEANLLASLAEAGAAIYFESSDHWSFNHPISTFDDRDGVAEPYEQDDNDSLVGLDGADSGVGLDMSANQNVPYSQDNQSTTGNPNDFTNILIPATAELAGGTAGLAWRFDDAIGVTFGVTTAYIPGTGGRVICSSFELGGYGGDLDSVVSAYHNFLGDSVVTPGTGFQRGDCNSDGGFNIADAIFLLGNLFSGGPEGTCTDACDANDDGSINIADAIAALGSLFSGAGPLPDPFGDCGEDPTSDSIECAEYNSCP
;
A
#
# COMPACT_ATOMS: atom_id res chain seq x y z
N MET A 1 21.08 -1.18 4.06
CA MET A 1 20.32 0.09 4.05
C MET A 1 21.22 1.22 4.54
N ILE A 2 21.37 2.30 3.77
CA ILE A 2 22.05 3.51 4.27
C ILE A 2 21.02 4.22 5.15
N ARG A 3 21.28 4.30 6.45
CA ARG A 3 20.48 5.07 7.40
C ARG A 3 20.71 6.54 7.08
N LYS A 4 19.84 7.13 6.25
CA LYS A 4 19.78 8.58 6.07
C LYS A 4 18.89 9.16 7.17
N GLN A 5 19.30 10.29 7.76
CA GLN A 5 18.39 11.02 8.63
C GLN A 5 17.22 11.57 7.80
N ILE A 6 16.04 11.68 8.39
CA ILE A 6 14.83 12.05 7.66
C ILE A 6 14.92 13.47 7.05
N ASP A 7 15.74 14.35 7.62
CA ASP A 7 16.06 15.68 7.11
C ASP A 7 16.98 15.66 5.87
N GLU A 8 17.76 14.60 5.65
CA GLU A 8 18.53 14.40 4.41
C GLU A 8 17.62 14.10 3.20
N PHE A 9 16.34 13.77 3.42
CA PHE A 9 15.34 13.66 2.36
C PHE A 9 14.90 15.03 1.83
N ALA A 10 15.13 16.14 2.54
CA ALA A 10 14.86 17.48 2.02
C ALA A 10 15.69 17.83 0.76
N CYS A 11 16.78 17.08 0.51
CA CYS A 11 17.59 17.17 -0.70
C CYS A 11 17.09 16.27 -1.85
N LEU A 12 16.10 15.41 -1.60
CA LEU A 12 15.44 14.57 -2.60
C LEU A 12 14.16 15.25 -3.03
N ASP A 13 13.86 15.22 -4.32
CA ASP A 13 12.57 15.69 -4.83
C ASP A 13 11.47 14.72 -4.34
N PRO A 14 10.49 15.18 -3.52
CA PRO A 14 9.42 14.33 -3.03
C PRO A 14 8.64 13.65 -4.16
N ALA A 15 8.57 14.27 -5.35
CA ALA A 15 7.93 13.68 -6.53
C ALA A 15 8.68 12.45 -7.09
N GLN A 16 9.90 12.19 -6.64
CA GLN A 16 10.70 11.02 -7.01
C GLN A 16 10.70 9.93 -5.94
N ILE A 17 10.05 10.16 -4.80
CA ILE A 17 10.01 9.21 -3.69
C ILE A 17 8.67 8.47 -3.74
N SER A 18 8.70 7.21 -4.16
CA SER A 18 7.51 6.34 -4.15
C SER A 18 7.32 5.60 -2.83
N GLN A 19 8.41 5.32 -2.09
CA GLN A 19 8.37 4.61 -0.82
C GLN A 19 9.40 5.15 0.19
N VAL A 20 9.02 5.17 1.47
CA VAL A 20 9.88 5.53 2.60
C VAL A 20 9.82 4.41 3.63
N TRP A 21 10.98 3.91 4.04
CA TRP A 21 11.10 2.88 5.08
C TRP A 21 11.80 3.48 6.28
N VAL A 22 11.08 3.53 7.40
CA VAL A 22 11.53 4.15 8.65
C VAL A 22 11.70 3.06 9.69
N LEU A 23 12.93 2.93 10.18
CA LEU A 23 13.34 1.90 11.13
C LEU A 23 13.83 2.59 12.41
N CYS A 24 12.93 2.75 13.39
CA CYS A 24 13.24 3.40 14.66
C CYS A 24 13.94 2.46 15.65
N GLY A 25 13.71 1.18 15.51
CA GLY A 25 14.25 0.13 16.37
C GLY A 25 13.61 0.05 17.76
N THR A 26 14.22 -0.72 18.67
CA THR A 26 13.70 -1.02 20.02
C THR A 26 14.34 -0.24 21.17
N PHE A 27 13.54 0.02 22.21
CA PHE A 27 14.03 0.62 23.45
C PHE A 27 15.14 -0.23 24.08
N PRO A 28 16.21 0.37 24.66
CA PRO A 28 16.46 1.80 24.88
C PRO A 28 17.30 2.47 23.78
N THR A 29 17.63 1.75 22.73
CA THR A 29 18.46 2.25 21.62
C THR A 29 17.65 2.81 20.46
N ASN A 30 16.33 2.79 20.57
CA ASN A 30 15.42 3.28 19.57
C ASN A 30 15.62 4.77 19.28
N PHE A 31 15.44 5.11 18.01
CA PHE A 31 15.28 6.47 17.58
C PHE A 31 13.84 6.90 17.80
N ARG A 32 13.63 8.01 18.51
CA ARG A 32 12.31 8.61 18.69
C ARG A 32 12.19 9.80 17.75
N LEU A 33 11.21 9.75 16.86
CA LEU A 33 10.87 10.89 16.01
C LEU A 33 10.47 12.08 16.89
N ASN A 34 10.89 13.28 16.48
CA ASN A 34 10.28 14.51 16.97
C ASN A 34 9.07 14.91 16.10
N SER A 35 8.31 15.93 16.53
CA SER A 35 7.10 16.37 15.82
C SER A 35 7.37 16.83 14.38
N ASP A 36 8.50 17.46 14.08
CA ASP A 36 8.81 17.93 12.72
C ASP A 36 9.07 16.73 11.79
N GLU A 37 9.76 15.70 12.30
CA GLU A 37 10.04 14.47 11.57
C GLU A 37 8.77 13.66 11.30
N ALA A 38 7.88 13.55 12.30
CA ALA A 38 6.60 12.87 12.13
C ALA A 38 5.68 13.63 11.14
N ASN A 39 5.61 14.96 11.23
CA ASN A 39 4.85 15.77 10.26
C ASN A 39 5.43 15.70 8.84
N LEU A 40 6.75 15.50 8.69
CA LEU A 40 7.37 15.25 7.38
C LEU A 40 6.91 13.91 6.80
N LEU A 41 6.83 12.84 7.59
CA LEU A 41 6.26 11.56 7.13
C LEU A 41 4.82 11.71 6.68
N ALA A 42 4.01 12.45 7.43
CA ALA A 42 2.63 12.76 7.06
C ALA A 42 2.54 13.49 5.71
N SER A 43 3.43 14.46 5.49
CA SER A 43 3.48 15.24 4.24
C SER A 43 3.88 14.37 3.05
N LEU A 44 4.80 13.43 3.24
CA LEU A 44 5.20 12.47 2.21
C LEU A 44 4.07 11.49 1.90
N ALA A 45 3.41 10.96 2.93
CA ALA A 45 2.22 10.11 2.77
C ALA A 45 1.09 10.84 2.05
N GLU A 46 0.82 12.10 2.41
CA GLU A 46 -0.16 12.94 1.72
C GLU A 46 0.17 13.15 0.23
N ALA A 47 1.46 13.29 -0.09
CA ALA A 47 1.94 13.45 -1.46
C ALA A 47 1.94 12.14 -2.28
N GLY A 48 1.56 11.00 -1.69
CA GLY A 48 1.48 9.71 -2.37
C GLY A 48 2.64 8.76 -2.10
N ALA A 49 3.65 9.16 -1.32
CA ALA A 49 4.73 8.25 -0.96
C ALA A 49 4.22 7.20 0.04
N ALA A 50 4.38 5.92 -0.28
CA ALA A 50 3.99 4.86 0.65
C ALA A 50 4.99 4.77 1.82
N ILE A 51 4.49 4.52 3.02
CA ILE A 51 5.31 4.54 4.25
C ILE A 51 5.32 3.16 4.89
N TYR A 52 6.51 2.59 5.05
CA TYR A 52 6.76 1.56 6.06
C TYR A 52 7.33 2.25 7.30
N PHE A 53 6.67 2.08 8.45
CA PHE A 53 7.11 2.64 9.72
C PHE A 53 7.15 1.55 10.79
N GLU A 54 8.35 1.19 11.27
CA GLU A 54 8.50 0.33 12.45
C GLU A 54 9.01 1.11 13.66
N SER A 55 8.38 0.88 14.81
CA SER A 55 8.81 1.41 16.10
C SER A 55 8.23 0.62 17.26
N SER A 56 9.05 0.33 18.25
CA SER A 56 8.60 -0.37 19.45
C SER A 56 7.92 0.57 20.49
N ASP A 57 8.00 1.90 20.30
CA ASP A 57 7.61 2.90 21.31
C ASP A 57 6.99 4.17 20.68
N HIS A 58 6.30 4.02 19.55
CA HIS A 58 5.62 5.15 18.89
C HIS A 58 4.14 5.26 19.27
N TRP A 59 3.48 4.22 19.78
CA TRP A 59 2.02 4.24 20.01
C TRP A 59 1.63 4.04 21.47
N SER A 60 2.49 4.42 22.41
CA SER A 60 2.18 4.32 23.84
C SER A 60 2.82 5.42 24.68
N PHE A 61 4.14 5.36 24.89
CA PHE A 61 4.76 6.01 26.05
C PHE A 61 5.22 7.44 25.80
N ASN A 62 5.86 7.70 24.67
CA ASN A 62 6.52 8.98 24.43
C ASN A 62 6.44 9.43 22.97
N HIS A 63 5.25 9.27 22.40
CA HIS A 63 4.97 9.60 21.01
C HIS A 63 4.81 11.12 20.80
N PRO A 64 5.36 11.68 19.71
CA PRO A 64 4.96 13.02 19.29
C PRO A 64 3.54 12.96 18.71
N ILE A 65 2.59 13.69 19.28
CA ILE A 65 1.30 13.92 18.60
C ILE A 65 1.60 14.69 17.33
N SER A 66 1.27 14.12 16.17
CA SER A 66 1.60 14.65 14.85
C SER A 66 0.45 14.46 13.87
N THR A 67 0.58 15.02 12.67
CA THR A 67 -0.38 14.74 11.58
C THR A 67 -0.15 13.38 10.92
N PHE A 68 0.88 12.62 11.33
CA PHE A 68 1.08 11.26 10.84
C PHE A 68 0.11 10.29 11.50
N ASP A 69 -0.22 10.53 12.78
CA ASP A 69 -1.24 9.84 13.56
C ASP A 69 -2.55 9.70 12.73
N ASP A 70 -3.01 10.80 12.12
CA ASP A 70 -4.23 10.85 11.27
C ASP A 70 -4.18 10.03 9.95
N ARG A 71 -3.06 9.34 9.69
CA ARG A 71 -2.76 8.62 8.44
C ARG A 71 -1.99 7.31 8.65
N ASP A 72 -1.77 6.86 9.88
CA ASP A 72 -0.93 5.69 10.16
C ASP A 72 -1.75 4.38 10.22
N GLY A 73 -3.08 4.49 10.29
CA GLY A 73 -4.00 3.36 10.31
C GLY A 73 -4.04 2.65 11.67
N VAL A 74 -3.61 3.30 12.75
CA VAL A 74 -3.58 2.81 14.11
C VAL A 74 -4.58 3.59 14.97
N ALA A 75 -5.50 2.89 15.61
CA ALA A 75 -6.57 3.52 16.38
C ALA A 75 -6.08 4.28 17.63
N GLU A 76 -6.69 5.43 17.89
CA GLU A 76 -6.47 6.25 19.09
C GLU A 76 -7.68 6.19 20.05
N PRO A 77 -7.48 6.36 21.38
CA PRO A 77 -6.24 6.68 22.08
C PRO A 77 -5.28 5.50 22.27
N TYR A 78 -4.00 5.84 22.31
CA TYR A 78 -2.85 4.98 22.52
C TYR A 78 -2.77 4.41 23.96
N GLU A 79 -3.43 3.29 24.25
CA GLU A 79 -3.39 2.65 25.59
C GLU A 79 -2.82 1.23 25.56
N GLN A 80 -1.73 1.00 24.82
CA GLN A 80 -1.38 -0.36 24.42
C GLN A 80 0.13 -0.63 24.46
N ASP A 81 0.66 -0.69 25.67
CA ASP A 81 1.99 -1.25 25.91
C ASP A 81 1.82 -2.73 26.27
N ASP A 82 2.54 -3.61 25.58
CA ASP A 82 2.65 -4.99 26.00
C ASP A 82 3.62 -5.09 27.19
N ASN A 83 3.44 -6.12 28.02
CA ASN A 83 4.34 -6.40 29.13
C ASN A 83 5.55 -7.27 28.73
N ASP A 84 5.98 -7.17 27.46
CA ASP A 84 7.11 -7.88 26.89
C ASP A 84 6.90 -9.40 26.79
N SER A 85 5.86 -9.77 26.03
CA SER A 85 5.45 -11.16 25.80
C SER A 85 5.61 -11.61 24.35
N LEU A 86 6.03 -10.71 23.44
CA LEU A 86 6.20 -11.04 22.03
C LEU A 86 7.41 -11.95 21.81
N VAL A 87 7.15 -13.24 21.66
CA VAL A 87 8.15 -14.27 21.33
C VAL A 87 7.81 -15.03 20.04
N GLY A 88 6.63 -14.76 19.48
CA GLY A 88 6.14 -15.39 18.27
C GLY A 88 5.10 -14.52 17.57
N LEU A 89 4.97 -14.75 16.27
CA LEU A 89 4.12 -14.00 15.36
C LEU A 89 3.19 -14.95 14.59
N ASP A 90 1.91 -14.60 14.61
CA ASP A 90 0.91 -15.17 13.72
C ASP A 90 0.47 -14.11 12.70
N GLY A 91 0.70 -14.40 11.43
CA GLY A 91 0.26 -13.55 10.35
C GLY A 91 -1.25 -13.64 10.15
N ALA A 92 -1.82 -12.57 9.60
CA ALA A 92 -3.22 -12.45 9.29
C ALA A 92 -3.41 -11.87 7.88
N ASP A 93 -4.58 -12.16 7.29
CA ASP A 93 -5.06 -11.38 6.16
C ASP A 93 -5.61 -10.07 6.70
N SER A 94 -4.97 -8.96 6.31
CA SER A 94 -5.42 -7.62 6.68
C SER A 94 -6.77 -7.25 6.08
N GLY A 95 -7.20 -7.94 5.01
CA GLY A 95 -8.40 -7.59 4.25
C GLY A 95 -8.25 -6.36 3.37
N VAL A 96 -7.04 -5.77 3.31
CA VAL A 96 -6.72 -4.61 2.46
C VAL A 96 -5.62 -4.92 1.44
N GLY A 97 -5.32 -6.21 1.20
CA GLY A 97 -4.37 -6.65 0.18
C GLY A 97 -2.99 -7.04 0.70
N LEU A 98 -2.70 -6.82 1.99
CA LEU A 98 -1.54 -7.43 2.64
C LEU A 98 -1.96 -8.71 3.38
N ASP A 99 -1.58 -9.87 2.85
CA ASP A 99 -1.91 -11.17 3.44
C ASP A 99 -0.65 -11.89 3.96
N MET A 100 -0.57 -12.06 5.27
CA MET A 100 0.48 -12.80 5.96
C MET A 100 -0.04 -14.11 6.59
N SER A 101 -1.30 -14.48 6.33
CA SER A 101 -1.96 -15.63 6.99
C SER A 101 -1.26 -16.98 6.75
N ALA A 102 -0.43 -17.08 5.72
CA ALA A 102 0.42 -18.25 5.49
C ALA A 102 1.55 -18.42 6.52
N ASN A 103 1.92 -17.35 7.22
CA ASN A 103 3.01 -17.30 8.17
C ASN A 103 2.46 -17.48 9.58
N GLN A 104 2.59 -18.67 10.15
CA GLN A 104 2.05 -19.01 11.47
C GLN A 104 3.15 -19.53 12.38
N ASN A 105 3.02 -19.27 13.68
CA ASN A 105 3.96 -19.67 14.73
C ASN A 105 5.41 -19.27 14.40
N VAL A 106 5.59 -18.07 13.86
CA VAL A 106 6.92 -17.59 13.46
C VAL A 106 7.67 -17.11 14.69
N PRO A 107 8.85 -17.66 15.03
CA PRO A 107 9.60 -17.18 16.18
C PRO A 107 10.04 -15.74 16.00
N TYR A 108 9.96 -14.95 17.07
CA TYR A 108 10.51 -13.60 17.14
C TYR A 108 11.67 -13.56 18.12
N SER A 109 12.84 -13.11 17.65
CA SER A 109 14.05 -12.96 18.45
C SER A 109 14.11 -11.55 19.02
N GLN A 110 14.01 -11.45 20.34
CA GLN A 110 14.28 -10.21 21.04
C GLN A 110 15.79 -9.94 21.07
N ASP A 111 16.23 -8.75 20.66
CA ASP A 111 17.67 -8.47 20.47
C ASP A 111 18.29 -7.52 21.52
N ASN A 112 17.45 -6.88 22.34
CA ASN A 112 17.86 -5.92 23.37
C ASN A 112 18.77 -6.54 24.44
N GLN A 113 18.61 -7.85 24.74
CA GLN A 113 19.40 -8.54 25.78
C GLN A 113 20.91 -8.39 25.57
N SER A 114 21.35 -8.54 24.32
CA SER A 114 22.77 -8.55 23.96
C SER A 114 23.43 -7.18 24.16
N THR A 115 22.63 -6.12 24.10
CA THR A 115 23.10 -4.72 24.11
C THR A 115 22.98 -4.09 25.49
N THR A 116 21.96 -4.44 26.27
CA THR A 116 21.61 -3.72 27.51
C THR A 116 21.58 -4.60 28.76
N GLY A 117 21.63 -5.93 28.57
CA GLY A 117 21.40 -6.90 29.64
C GLY A 117 19.94 -7.00 30.09
N ASN A 118 19.03 -6.23 29.48
CA ASN A 118 17.59 -6.35 29.62
C ASN A 118 17.07 -7.26 28.50
N PRO A 119 16.48 -8.43 28.79
CA PRO A 119 15.98 -9.30 27.74
C PRO A 119 14.80 -8.72 26.96
N ASN A 120 14.17 -7.66 27.47
CA ASN A 120 12.85 -7.24 27.07
C ASN A 120 12.84 -6.30 25.86
N ASP A 121 12.05 -6.63 24.83
CA ASP A 121 11.72 -5.74 23.71
C ASP A 121 10.29 -5.24 23.92
N PHE A 122 10.17 -4.01 24.44
CA PHE A 122 8.87 -3.40 24.67
C PHE A 122 8.23 -3.06 23.31
N THR A 123 7.20 -3.81 22.95
CA THR A 123 6.40 -3.60 21.74
C THR A 123 5.03 -3.03 22.12
N ASN A 124 4.46 -2.24 21.22
CA ASN A 124 3.12 -1.71 21.33
C ASN A 124 2.13 -2.69 20.73
N ILE A 125 0.94 -2.76 21.34
CA ILE A 125 -0.20 -3.43 20.73
C ILE A 125 -0.83 -2.44 19.76
N LEU A 126 -1.03 -2.88 18.52
CA LEU A 126 -1.65 -2.08 17.47
C LEU A 126 -3.08 -2.58 17.23
N ILE A 127 -4.02 -1.64 17.21
CA ILE A 127 -5.39 -1.86 16.74
C ILE A 127 -5.55 -1.11 15.43
N PRO A 128 -6.07 -1.72 14.35
CA PRO A 128 -6.37 -1.00 13.12
C PRO A 128 -7.42 0.09 13.37
N ALA A 129 -7.15 1.28 12.84
CA ALA A 129 -8.10 2.38 12.90
C ALA A 129 -9.43 2.02 12.22
N THR A 130 -10.53 2.36 12.86
CA THR A 130 -11.87 2.25 12.26
C THR A 130 -12.27 3.50 11.47
N ALA A 131 -11.55 4.61 11.69
CA ALA A 131 -11.69 5.86 10.97
C ALA A 131 -10.42 6.68 11.18
N GLU A 132 -9.94 7.27 10.09
CA GLU A 132 -8.79 8.18 10.03
C GLU A 132 -9.25 9.48 9.36
N LEU A 133 -8.57 10.61 9.61
CA LEU A 133 -8.91 11.85 8.89
C LEU A 133 -8.62 11.74 7.39
N ALA A 134 -7.61 10.96 6.99
CA ALA A 134 -7.36 10.64 5.59
C ALA A 134 -8.38 9.67 4.96
N GLY A 135 -9.32 9.14 5.76
CA GLY A 135 -10.31 8.14 5.34
C GLY A 135 -9.67 6.81 4.90
N GLY A 136 -10.44 5.83 4.47
CA GLY A 136 -9.89 4.56 3.97
C GLY A 136 -10.10 3.39 4.93
N THR A 137 -9.24 2.37 4.87
CA THR A 137 -9.43 1.12 5.60
C THR A 137 -8.10 0.55 6.09
N ALA A 138 -8.07 0.17 7.36
CA ALA A 138 -6.93 -0.47 8.00
C ALA A 138 -7.26 -1.91 8.42
N GLY A 139 -6.25 -2.77 8.47
CA GLY A 139 -6.37 -4.16 8.92
C GLY A 139 -5.09 -4.69 9.57
N LEU A 140 -5.21 -5.78 10.34
CA LEU A 140 -4.04 -6.40 10.98
C LEU A 140 -3.33 -7.34 10.02
N ALA A 141 -2.03 -7.17 9.89
CA ALA A 141 -1.15 -8.10 9.17
C ALA A 141 -0.47 -9.10 10.10
N TRP A 142 -0.19 -8.71 11.35
CA TRP A 142 0.50 -9.56 12.32
C TRP A 142 -0.09 -9.44 13.72
N ARG A 143 -0.05 -10.55 14.44
CA ARG A 143 -0.53 -10.70 15.81
C ARG A 143 0.52 -11.39 16.66
N PHE A 144 0.38 -11.22 17.97
CA PHE A 144 1.04 -12.09 18.95
C PHE A 144 0.64 -13.54 18.70
N ASP A 145 1.62 -14.42 18.57
CA ASP A 145 1.44 -15.85 18.80
C ASP A 145 1.60 -16.10 20.29
N ASP A 146 0.53 -15.85 21.04
CA ASP A 146 0.47 -16.26 22.43
C ASP A 146 -0.39 -17.51 22.61
N ALA A 147 0.16 -18.48 23.34
CA ALA A 147 -0.55 -19.70 23.71
C ALA A 147 -1.70 -19.45 24.71
N ILE A 148 -2.01 -18.18 25.02
CA ILE A 148 -2.89 -17.73 26.11
C ILE A 148 -4.24 -17.22 25.53
N GLY A 149 -4.33 -16.99 24.22
CA GLY A 149 -5.57 -16.72 23.52
C GLY A 149 -5.99 -15.25 23.56
N VAL A 150 -5.07 -14.31 23.80
CA VAL A 150 -5.32 -12.89 23.57
C VAL A 150 -4.67 -12.46 22.27
N THR A 151 -5.50 -12.19 21.27
CA THR A 151 -5.05 -11.83 19.92
C THR A 151 -4.76 -10.34 19.85
N PHE A 152 -3.57 -9.95 20.28
CA PHE A 152 -3.06 -8.59 20.16
C PHE A 152 -2.41 -8.39 18.78
N GLY A 153 -2.62 -7.22 18.17
CA GLY A 153 -1.99 -6.87 16.90
C GLY A 153 -0.62 -6.25 17.11
N VAL A 154 0.28 -6.44 16.16
CA VAL A 154 1.62 -5.81 16.16
C VAL A 154 1.97 -5.15 14.83
N THR A 155 1.14 -5.34 13.80
CA THR A 155 1.31 -4.65 12.52
C THR A 155 -0.04 -4.35 11.90
N THR A 156 -0.25 -3.10 11.50
CA THR A 156 -1.38 -2.64 10.69
C THR A 156 -0.95 -2.38 9.26
N ALA A 157 -1.82 -2.69 8.32
CA ALA A 157 -1.73 -2.27 6.92
C ALA A 157 -2.92 -1.33 6.65
N TYR A 158 -2.66 -0.24 5.94
CA TYR A 158 -3.62 0.83 5.74
C TYR A 158 -3.59 1.35 4.31
N ILE A 159 -4.78 1.39 3.70
CA ILE A 159 -5.03 2.07 2.44
C ILE A 159 -5.83 3.33 2.77
N PRO A 160 -5.21 4.54 2.74
CA PRO A 160 -5.94 5.76 2.98
C PRO A 160 -6.90 6.07 1.82
N GLY A 161 -7.91 6.89 2.08
CA GLY A 161 -8.77 7.43 1.03
C GLY A 161 -8.03 8.42 0.11
N THR A 162 -6.93 9.01 0.59
CA THR A 162 -6.04 9.90 -0.18
C THR A 162 -4.58 9.75 0.28
N GLY A 163 -3.65 9.75 -0.67
CA GLY A 163 -2.21 9.61 -0.39
C GLY A 163 -1.69 8.17 -0.49
N GLY A 164 -0.47 7.95 -0.01
CA GLY A 164 0.26 6.68 -0.09
C GLY A 164 -0.15 5.69 0.99
N ARG A 165 -0.05 4.40 0.68
CA ARG A 165 -0.33 3.30 1.62
C ARG A 165 0.64 3.31 2.79
N VAL A 166 0.19 2.83 3.94
CA VAL A 166 1.01 2.79 5.15
C VAL A 166 1.00 1.38 5.75
N ILE A 167 2.18 0.93 6.18
CA ILE A 167 2.33 -0.21 7.09
C ILE A 167 2.99 0.31 8.35
N CYS A 168 2.33 0.09 9.49
CA CYS A 168 2.87 0.41 10.81
C CYS A 168 3.13 -0.88 11.58
N SER A 169 4.36 -1.06 12.05
CA SER A 169 4.80 -2.27 12.77
C SER A 169 5.39 -1.92 14.12
N SER A 170 5.08 -2.71 15.14
CA SER A 170 5.70 -2.57 16.45
C SER A 170 6.83 -3.56 16.71
N PHE A 171 6.87 -4.68 15.99
CA PHE A 171 8.04 -5.55 15.99
C PHE A 171 9.05 -5.09 14.92
N GLU A 172 10.33 -5.37 15.16
CA GLU A 172 11.41 -5.08 14.22
C GLU A 172 11.58 -6.21 13.21
N LEU A 173 11.72 -5.89 11.93
CA LEU A 173 12.05 -6.89 10.91
C LEU A 173 13.32 -7.70 11.24
N GLY A 174 14.28 -7.11 11.96
CA GLY A 174 15.50 -7.78 12.41
C GLY A 174 15.27 -8.94 13.38
N GLY A 175 14.18 -8.91 14.16
CA GLY A 175 13.80 -9.96 15.08
C GLY A 175 12.96 -11.08 14.44
N TYR A 176 12.48 -10.89 13.20
CA TYR A 176 11.65 -11.86 12.51
C TYR A 176 12.42 -13.15 12.17
N GLY A 177 11.99 -14.30 12.72
CA GLY A 177 12.67 -15.58 12.57
C GLY A 177 12.25 -16.43 11.37
N GLY A 178 11.37 -15.91 10.50
CA GLY A 178 10.94 -16.58 9.27
C GLY A 178 11.75 -16.18 8.03
N ASP A 179 11.19 -16.39 6.84
CA ASP A 179 11.76 -15.89 5.58
C ASP A 179 11.56 -14.38 5.47
N LEU A 180 12.57 -13.62 5.91
CA LEU A 180 12.54 -12.16 5.93
C LEU A 180 12.45 -11.56 4.52
N ASP A 181 13.12 -12.16 3.53
CA ASP A 181 13.07 -11.66 2.15
C ASP A 181 11.65 -11.75 1.59
N SER A 182 10.91 -12.79 1.94
CA SER A 182 9.49 -12.93 1.57
C SER A 182 8.62 -11.85 2.20
N VAL A 183 8.83 -11.53 3.49
CA VAL A 183 8.03 -10.50 4.18
C VAL A 183 8.33 -9.11 3.61
N VAL A 184 9.61 -8.78 3.43
CA VAL A 184 10.02 -7.50 2.82
C VAL A 184 9.47 -7.37 1.41
N SER A 185 9.48 -8.45 0.62
CA SER A 185 8.91 -8.46 -0.73
C SER A 185 7.40 -8.21 -0.71
N ALA A 186 6.67 -8.84 0.21
CA ALA A 186 5.23 -8.62 0.34
C ALA A 186 4.89 -7.19 0.80
N TYR A 187 5.67 -6.63 1.74
CA TYR A 187 5.51 -5.24 2.16
C TYR A 187 5.82 -4.28 1.00
N HIS A 188 6.91 -4.51 0.28
CA HIS A 188 7.28 -3.70 -0.88
C HIS A 188 6.20 -3.73 -1.97
N ASN A 189 5.59 -4.90 -2.22
CA ASN A 189 4.50 -5.02 -3.18
C ASN A 189 3.25 -4.29 -2.69
N PHE A 190 2.82 -4.50 -1.44
CA PHE A 190 1.66 -3.79 -0.90
C PHE A 190 1.84 -2.27 -0.92
N LEU A 191 3.03 -1.76 -0.58
CA LEU A 191 3.36 -0.33 -0.61
C LEU A 191 3.53 0.18 -2.05
N GLY A 192 3.97 -0.69 -2.97
CA GLY A 192 4.14 -0.42 -4.40
C GLY A 192 2.83 -0.41 -5.17
N ASP A 193 1.83 -1.17 -4.72
CA ASP A 193 0.46 -1.22 -5.24
C ASP A 193 -0.32 0.06 -4.89
N SER A 194 0.27 1.25 -5.01
CA SER A 194 -0.47 2.47 -4.70
C SER A 194 -1.56 2.70 -5.74
N VAL A 195 -2.81 2.87 -5.27
CA VAL A 195 -3.84 3.55 -6.04
C VAL A 195 -3.34 4.97 -6.27
N VAL A 196 -3.11 5.26 -7.56
CA VAL A 196 -3.16 6.57 -8.22
C VAL A 196 -1.99 7.51 -7.92
N THR A 197 -1.00 7.47 -8.81
CA THR A 197 -0.47 8.73 -9.32
C THR A 197 -1.50 9.25 -10.32
N PRO A 198 -2.16 10.41 -10.11
CA PRO A 198 -2.87 11.06 -11.20
C PRO A 198 -1.82 11.38 -12.28
N GLY A 199 -1.89 10.69 -13.42
CA GLY A 199 -1.05 10.97 -14.59
C GLY A 199 -0.20 9.82 -15.15
N THR A 200 -0.19 8.63 -14.53
CA THR A 200 0.49 7.43 -15.10
C THR A 200 -0.52 6.29 -15.29
N GLY A 201 -0.38 5.53 -16.39
CA GLY A 201 -1.30 4.43 -16.76
C GLY A 201 -2.14 4.77 -17.99
N PHE A 202 -3.35 4.20 -18.07
CA PHE A 202 -4.30 4.41 -19.16
C PHE A 202 -5.74 4.57 -18.65
N GLN A 203 -6.64 4.97 -19.55
CA GLN A 203 -8.09 4.96 -19.27
C GLN A 203 -8.73 3.81 -20.06
N ARG A 204 -9.28 2.83 -19.34
CA ARG A 204 -10.00 1.70 -19.94
C ARG A 204 -11.18 2.21 -20.77
N GLY A 205 -11.24 1.74 -22.01
CA GLY A 205 -12.22 2.17 -23.00
C GLY A 205 -11.75 3.30 -23.93
N ASP A 206 -10.68 4.04 -23.62
CA ASP A 206 -10.08 5.03 -24.55
C ASP A 206 -9.14 4.34 -25.54
N CYS A 207 -9.71 3.47 -26.37
CA CYS A 207 -8.96 2.60 -27.28
C CYS A 207 -8.22 3.38 -28.38
N ASN A 208 -8.66 4.60 -28.71
CA ASN A 208 -7.97 5.45 -29.67
C ASN A 208 -6.93 6.40 -29.01
N SER A 209 -6.80 6.35 -27.68
CA SER A 209 -5.90 7.15 -26.85
C SER A 209 -6.10 8.67 -27.03
N ASP A 210 -7.32 9.17 -27.22
CA ASP A 210 -7.61 10.59 -27.44
C ASP A 210 -7.93 11.39 -26.15
N GLY A 211 -7.92 10.72 -25.01
CA GLY A 211 -8.17 11.24 -23.68
C GLY A 211 -9.64 11.21 -23.27
N GLY A 212 -10.51 10.49 -24.01
CA GLY A 212 -11.91 10.43 -23.64
C GLY A 212 -12.68 9.22 -24.17
N PHE A 213 -13.30 8.49 -23.25
CA PHE A 213 -14.20 7.38 -23.58
C PHE A 213 -15.49 7.84 -24.30
N ASN A 214 -15.63 7.49 -25.57
CA ASN A 214 -16.80 7.79 -26.40
C ASN A 214 -17.04 6.75 -27.53
N ILE A 215 -17.96 7.04 -28.45
CA ILE A 215 -18.30 6.10 -29.53
C ILE A 215 -17.15 5.90 -30.53
N ALA A 216 -16.23 6.86 -30.63
CA ALA A 216 -15.06 6.78 -31.52
C ALA A 216 -14.15 5.61 -31.14
N ASP A 217 -14.05 5.25 -29.87
CA ASP A 217 -13.24 4.12 -29.37
C ASP A 217 -13.77 2.79 -29.87
N ALA A 218 -15.07 2.57 -29.75
CA ALA A 218 -15.71 1.37 -30.28
C ALA A 218 -15.55 1.27 -31.81
N ILE A 219 -15.62 2.39 -32.53
CA ILE A 219 -15.41 2.42 -33.98
C ILE A 219 -13.95 2.12 -34.33
N PHE A 220 -13.00 2.69 -33.57
CA PHE A 220 -11.58 2.47 -33.75
C PHE A 220 -11.22 0.99 -33.57
N LEU A 221 -11.67 0.37 -32.47
CA LEU A 221 -11.49 -1.05 -32.21
C LEU A 221 -12.10 -1.93 -33.31
N LEU A 222 -13.35 -1.69 -33.72
CA LEU A 222 -13.98 -2.46 -34.79
C LEU A 222 -13.26 -2.27 -36.14
N GLY A 223 -12.67 -1.09 -36.36
CA GLY A 223 -11.82 -0.79 -37.50
C GLY A 223 -10.56 -1.64 -37.52
N ASN A 224 -9.89 -1.76 -36.38
CA ASN A 224 -8.75 -2.67 -36.18
C ASN A 224 -9.15 -4.12 -36.51
N LEU A 225 -10.18 -4.63 -35.82
CA LEU A 225 -10.57 -6.04 -35.86
C LEU A 225 -11.04 -6.51 -37.24
N PHE A 226 -11.76 -5.66 -37.99
CA PHE A 226 -12.49 -6.09 -39.18
C PHE A 226 -12.16 -5.34 -40.47
N SER A 227 -11.48 -4.20 -40.38
CA SER A 227 -11.23 -3.33 -41.54
C SER A 227 -9.75 -3.10 -41.83
N GLY A 228 -8.85 -3.77 -41.08
CA GLY A 228 -7.40 -3.58 -41.22
C GLY A 228 -6.93 -2.20 -40.76
N GLY A 229 -7.69 -1.57 -39.84
CA GLY A 229 -7.27 -0.35 -39.15
C GLY A 229 -6.04 -0.60 -38.26
N PRO A 230 -5.36 0.47 -37.81
CA PRO A 230 -4.23 0.34 -36.90
C PRO A 230 -4.66 -0.25 -35.55
N GLU A 231 -3.70 -0.85 -34.84
CA GLU A 231 -3.85 -1.21 -33.43
C GLU A 231 -3.71 0.03 -32.55
N GLY A 232 -4.35 0.00 -31.39
CA GLY A 232 -4.19 1.04 -30.37
C GLY A 232 -2.76 1.06 -29.85
N THR A 233 -2.28 2.23 -29.43
CA THR A 233 -0.95 2.36 -28.80
C THR A 233 -0.93 1.75 -27.40
N CYS A 234 -2.09 1.68 -26.76
CA CYS A 234 -2.31 1.00 -25.50
C CYS A 234 -3.38 -0.07 -25.72
N THR A 235 -2.98 -1.34 -25.73
CA THR A 235 -3.94 -2.42 -25.96
C THR A 235 -4.84 -2.67 -24.75
N ASP A 236 -4.37 -2.39 -23.51
CA ASP A 236 -5.21 -2.49 -22.31
C ASP A 236 -6.38 -1.50 -22.34
N ALA A 237 -6.20 -0.32 -22.93
CA ALA A 237 -7.30 0.64 -23.12
C ALA A 237 -8.39 0.11 -24.07
N CYS A 238 -8.05 -0.85 -24.93
CA CYS A 238 -8.96 -1.50 -25.86
C CYS A 238 -9.63 -2.76 -25.28
N ASP A 239 -9.11 -3.34 -24.19
CA ASP A 239 -9.72 -4.45 -23.44
C ASP A 239 -10.80 -3.88 -22.49
N ALA A 240 -11.98 -3.63 -23.05
CA ALA A 240 -13.03 -2.90 -22.37
C ALA A 240 -13.80 -3.77 -21.36
N ASN A 241 -13.76 -5.10 -21.51
CA ASN A 241 -14.39 -6.03 -20.56
C ASN A 241 -13.38 -6.70 -19.61
N ASP A 242 -12.09 -6.38 -19.74
CA ASP A 242 -11.00 -6.82 -18.86
C ASP A 242 -10.92 -8.35 -18.80
N ASP A 243 -10.99 -9.00 -19.97
CA ASP A 243 -10.96 -10.46 -20.10
C ASP A 243 -9.62 -11.01 -20.63
N GLY A 244 -8.65 -10.13 -20.86
CA GLY A 244 -7.31 -10.43 -21.35
C GLY A 244 -7.30 -10.80 -22.82
N SER A 245 -8.26 -10.33 -23.61
CA SER A 245 -8.38 -10.65 -25.04
C SER A 245 -9.12 -9.59 -25.86
N ILE A 246 -8.39 -8.87 -26.72
CA ILE A 246 -8.99 -7.90 -27.66
C ILE A 246 -9.85 -8.58 -28.73
N ASN A 247 -11.17 -8.43 -28.63
CA ASN A 247 -12.14 -9.01 -29.54
C ASN A 247 -13.45 -8.20 -29.64
N ILE A 248 -14.51 -8.79 -30.20
CA ILE A 248 -15.79 -8.09 -30.38
C ILE A 248 -16.54 -7.84 -29.06
N ALA A 249 -16.23 -8.62 -28.01
CA ALA A 249 -16.83 -8.47 -26.69
C ALA A 249 -16.51 -7.10 -26.08
N ASP A 250 -15.31 -6.58 -26.30
CA ASP A 250 -14.88 -5.25 -25.87
C ASP A 250 -15.74 -4.14 -26.48
N ALA A 251 -15.96 -4.19 -27.79
CA ALA A 251 -16.82 -3.23 -28.47
C ALA A 251 -18.26 -3.30 -27.94
N ILE A 252 -18.74 -4.50 -27.59
CA ILE A 252 -20.06 -4.69 -26.98
C ILE A 252 -20.10 -4.09 -25.57
N ALA A 253 -19.06 -4.29 -24.76
CA ALA A 253 -18.96 -3.74 -23.41
C ALA A 253 -18.91 -2.20 -23.44
N ALA A 254 -18.06 -1.62 -24.29
CA ALA A 254 -17.96 -0.17 -24.49
C ALA A 254 -19.32 0.46 -24.90
N LEU A 255 -19.98 -0.10 -25.92
CA LEU A 255 -21.30 0.39 -26.38
C LEU A 255 -22.40 0.14 -25.33
N GLY A 256 -22.28 -0.93 -24.56
CA GLY A 256 -23.17 -1.24 -23.43
C GLY A 256 -23.08 -0.19 -22.33
N SER A 257 -21.86 0.22 -21.97
CA SER A 257 -21.59 1.30 -21.01
C SER A 257 -22.13 2.64 -21.53
N LEU A 258 -21.86 3.00 -22.80
CA LEU A 258 -22.27 4.27 -23.40
C LEU A 258 -23.79 4.43 -23.58
N PHE A 259 -24.50 3.37 -23.98
CA PHE A 259 -25.87 3.51 -24.49
C PHE A 259 -26.91 2.61 -23.81
N SER A 260 -26.49 1.54 -23.14
CA SER A 260 -27.41 0.54 -22.59
C SER A 260 -27.50 0.55 -21.06
N GLY A 261 -26.73 1.41 -20.40
CA GLY A 261 -26.70 1.49 -18.94
C GLY A 261 -26.13 0.23 -18.29
N ALA A 262 -25.17 -0.44 -18.95
CA ALA A 262 -24.52 -1.64 -18.43
C ALA A 262 -23.64 -1.39 -17.18
N GLY A 263 -23.42 -0.12 -16.82
CA GLY A 263 -22.51 0.30 -15.76
C GLY A 263 -21.20 0.86 -16.32
N PRO A 264 -20.32 1.41 -15.46
CA PRO A 264 -18.96 1.75 -15.85
C PRO A 264 -18.20 0.50 -16.33
N LEU A 265 -17.15 0.70 -17.14
CA LEU A 265 -16.21 -0.39 -17.45
C LEU A 265 -15.40 -0.77 -16.19
N PRO A 266 -14.73 -1.94 -16.16
CA PRO A 266 -13.77 -2.27 -15.12
C PRO A 266 -12.67 -1.21 -14.98
N ASP A 267 -12.05 -1.13 -13.81
CA ASP A 267 -10.95 -0.19 -13.58
C ASP A 267 -9.75 -0.54 -14.48
N PRO A 268 -8.95 0.45 -14.93
CA PRO A 268 -9.04 1.88 -14.63
C PRO A 268 -10.03 2.65 -15.53
N PHE A 269 -11.24 2.99 -15.06
CA PHE A 269 -12.26 3.69 -15.86
C PHE A 269 -12.61 5.07 -15.30
N GLY A 270 -12.73 6.07 -16.19
CA GLY A 270 -13.08 7.44 -15.83
C GLY A 270 -11.88 8.33 -15.48
N ASP A 271 -10.90 7.79 -14.77
CA ASP A 271 -9.59 8.39 -14.52
C ASP A 271 -8.48 7.43 -14.99
N CYS A 272 -7.27 7.96 -15.23
CA CYS A 272 -6.13 7.11 -15.55
C CYS A 272 -5.68 6.28 -14.36
N GLY A 273 -5.27 5.05 -14.62
CA GLY A 273 -4.63 4.17 -13.66
C GLY A 273 -3.91 3.01 -14.34
N GLU A 274 -3.24 2.20 -13.53
CA GLU A 274 -2.65 0.93 -13.97
C GLU A 274 -3.75 -0.13 -14.13
N ASP A 275 -3.46 -1.20 -14.89
CA ASP A 275 -4.36 -2.36 -14.94
C ASP A 275 -4.36 -3.09 -13.58
N PRO A 276 -5.50 -3.18 -12.86
CA PRO A 276 -5.57 -3.94 -11.61
C PRO A 276 -5.48 -5.46 -11.84
N THR A 277 -5.66 -5.93 -13.07
CA THR A 277 -5.54 -7.33 -13.44
C THR A 277 -4.30 -7.55 -14.28
N SER A 278 -3.45 -8.50 -13.88
CA SER A 278 -2.26 -8.83 -14.65
C SER A 278 -2.60 -9.85 -15.71
N ASP A 279 -2.36 -9.52 -16.98
CA ASP A 279 -2.46 -10.45 -18.10
C ASP A 279 -1.32 -10.29 -19.12
N SER A 280 -1.53 -10.71 -20.37
CA SER A 280 -0.51 -10.68 -21.45
C SER A 280 -0.65 -9.52 -22.42
N ILE A 281 -1.69 -8.72 -22.27
CA ILE A 281 -1.91 -7.45 -22.92
C ILE A 281 -1.16 -6.41 -22.08
N GLU A 282 -0.50 -5.48 -22.76
CA GLU A 282 0.26 -4.43 -22.10
C GLU A 282 -0.03 -3.09 -22.76
N CYS A 283 0.06 -2.02 -21.98
CA CYS A 283 -0.01 -0.66 -22.48
C CYS A 283 1.38 -0.18 -22.94
N ALA A 284 1.67 -0.29 -24.25
CA ALA A 284 2.96 0.13 -24.79
C ALA A 284 3.16 1.66 -24.75
N GLU A 285 2.12 2.44 -25.05
CA GLU A 285 2.14 3.89 -24.98
C GLU A 285 0.73 4.48 -24.80
N TYR A 286 0.58 5.34 -23.78
CA TYR A 286 -0.62 6.12 -23.53
C TYR A 286 -0.26 7.50 -22.95
N ASN A 287 -0.40 8.55 -23.77
CA ASN A 287 0.04 9.91 -23.41
C ASN A 287 -1.12 10.86 -23.07
N SER A 288 -2.31 10.32 -22.82
CA SER A 288 -3.53 11.12 -22.66
C SER A 288 -3.94 11.30 -21.20
N CYS A 289 -3.10 10.83 -20.27
CA CYS A 289 -3.24 11.11 -18.84
C CYS A 289 -2.75 12.54 -18.50
N PRO A 290 -3.46 13.28 -17.63
CA PRO A 290 -3.13 14.66 -17.24
C PRO A 290 -1.84 14.84 -16.44
#